data_AF-A0A7W0RLZ9-F1
#
_entry.id   AF-A0A7W0RLZ9-F1
#
_cell.length_a   1.000
_cell.length_b   1.000
_cell.length_c   1.000
_cell.angle_alpha   90.00
_cell.angle_beta   90.00
_cell.angle_gamma   90.00
#
_symmetry.space_group_name_H-M   'P 1'
#
loop_
_entity.id
_entity.type
_entity.pdbx_description
1 polymer ?
#
loop_
_entity_poly.entity_id
_entity_poly.type
_entity_poly.pdbx_seq_one_letter_code
_entity_poly.pdbx_strand_id
1 'polypeptide(L)'
;MASAAVLGGIGTATADPGNAPNSFEVPLVCDNGATYTVVVNGNGNFTAAHDVASNATFIPTAFGPFHGVVTDEGGTVIAEFTDPAIAKGNSTKTRMTSISCTYSFDETFTDPELGVLTFHGEGDVSGFTTPAR
;
A
#
# COMPACT_ATOMS: atom_id res chain seq x y z
N MET A 1 -43.20 -29.52 22.35
CA MET A 1 -42.15 -29.24 21.36
C MET A 1 -42.20 -27.75 21.03
N ALA A 2 -41.16 -26.99 21.38
CA ALA A 2 -40.81 -25.65 20.84
C ALA A 2 -39.57 -25.19 21.64
N SER A 3 -38.37 -25.49 21.14
CA SER A 3 -37.52 -24.65 20.27
C SER A 3 -36.67 -23.66 21.07
N ALA A 4 -35.40 -24.04 21.21
CA ALA A 4 -34.31 -23.21 21.69
C ALA A 4 -34.00 -22.09 20.69
N ALA A 5 -33.62 -20.92 21.19
CA ALA A 5 -32.91 -19.91 20.41
C ALA A 5 -31.63 -19.56 21.18
N VAL A 6 -30.51 -20.07 20.69
CA VAL A 6 -29.16 -19.76 21.16
C VAL A 6 -28.84 -18.35 20.67
N LEU A 7 -28.68 -17.40 21.59
CA LEU A 7 -28.18 -16.05 21.29
C LEU A 7 -26.67 -16.17 20.99
N GLY A 8 -26.33 -16.38 19.71
CA GLY A 8 -24.97 -16.33 19.22
C GLY A 8 -24.46 -14.89 19.24
N GLY A 9 -23.43 -14.62 20.04
CA GLY A 9 -22.77 -13.33 20.13
C GLY A 9 -22.24 -12.89 18.77
N ILE A 10 -22.61 -11.67 18.37
CA ILE A 10 -22.06 -10.96 17.23
C ILE A 10 -20.66 -10.50 17.64
N GLY A 11 -19.67 -11.37 17.47
CA GLY A 11 -18.27 -10.96 17.50
C GLY A 11 -18.01 -10.14 16.25
N THR A 12 -17.98 -8.81 16.36
CA THR A 12 -17.39 -7.98 15.31
C THR A 12 -15.90 -8.31 15.29
N ALA A 13 -15.50 -9.18 14.36
CA ALA A 13 -14.09 -9.35 14.05
C ALA A 13 -13.60 -8.01 13.49
N THR A 14 -12.95 -7.21 14.32
CA THR A 14 -12.18 -6.05 13.87
C THR A 14 -10.96 -6.61 13.18
N ALA A 15 -11.06 -6.83 11.86
CA ALA A 15 -9.88 -7.08 11.05
C ALA A 15 -9.09 -5.77 11.07
N ASP A 16 -7.96 -5.77 11.78
CA ASP A 16 -6.98 -4.70 11.74
C ASP A 16 -6.01 -5.02 10.60
N PRO A 17 -6.18 -4.42 9.40
CA PRO A 17 -5.40 -4.78 8.24
C PRO A 17 -3.94 -4.36 8.42
N GLY A 18 -3.65 -3.33 9.21
CA GLY A 18 -2.30 -2.82 9.50
C GLY A 18 -1.47 -3.72 10.42
N ASN A 19 -2.09 -4.73 11.06
CA ASN A 19 -1.40 -5.73 11.87
C ASN A 19 -1.37 -7.12 11.23
N ALA A 20 -1.77 -7.25 9.96
CA ALA A 20 -1.67 -8.53 9.27
C ALA A 20 -0.21 -8.87 8.94
N PRO A 21 0.20 -10.16 8.98
CA PRO A 21 1.56 -10.54 8.60
C PRO A 21 1.82 -10.19 7.13
N ASN A 22 2.90 -9.44 6.87
CA ASN A 22 3.24 -8.84 5.57
C ASN A 22 2.27 -7.72 5.11
N SER A 23 1.63 -7.04 6.06
CA SER A 23 0.96 -5.78 5.80
C SER A 23 1.96 -4.63 5.80
N PHE A 24 1.85 -3.75 4.81
CA PHE A 24 2.60 -2.50 4.76
C PHE A 24 1.64 -1.36 4.50
N GLU A 25 1.67 -0.34 5.36
CA GLU A 25 0.87 0.88 5.23
C GLU A 25 1.59 1.88 4.34
N VAL A 26 0.94 2.25 3.23
CA VAL A 26 1.49 3.21 2.27
C VAL A 26 0.53 4.39 2.14
N PRO A 27 0.97 5.63 2.43
CA PRO A 27 0.20 6.81 2.09
C PRO A 27 0.29 7.08 0.58
N LEU A 28 -0.87 7.21 -0.06
CA LEU A 28 -1.02 7.63 -1.45
C LEU A 28 -1.61 9.04 -1.48
N VAL A 29 -1.03 9.92 -2.30
CA VAL A 29 -1.57 11.25 -2.60
C VAL A 29 -1.92 11.28 -4.08
N CYS A 30 -3.19 11.47 -4.40
CA CYS A 30 -3.69 11.36 -5.77
C CYS A 30 -4.04 12.72 -6.39
N ASP A 31 -3.98 12.80 -7.71
CA ASP A 31 -4.19 14.05 -8.48
C ASP A 31 -5.59 14.67 -8.29
N ASN A 32 -6.57 13.85 -7.86
CA ASN A 32 -7.92 14.30 -7.54
C ASN A 32 -8.04 14.90 -6.12
N GLY A 33 -6.93 15.07 -5.41
CA GLY A 33 -6.88 15.57 -4.03
C GLY A 33 -7.27 14.54 -2.97
N ALA A 34 -7.47 13.27 -3.36
CA ALA A 34 -7.73 12.20 -2.41
C ALA A 34 -6.42 11.67 -1.83
N THR A 35 -6.40 11.50 -0.51
CA THR A 35 -5.33 10.81 0.21
C THR A 35 -5.85 9.45 0.67
N TYR A 36 -5.12 8.39 0.38
CA TYR A 36 -5.46 7.04 0.82
C TYR A 36 -4.32 6.51 1.69
N THR A 37 -4.63 5.95 2.85
CA THR A 37 -3.67 5.08 3.52
C THR A 37 -4.08 3.67 3.16
N VAL A 38 -3.21 2.99 2.41
CA VAL A 38 -3.51 1.67 1.88
C VAL A 38 -2.66 0.61 2.54
N VAL A 39 -3.28 -0.51 2.88
CA VAL A 39 -2.55 -1.69 3.32
C VAL A 39 -2.38 -2.64 2.16
N VAL A 40 -1.13 -2.95 1.82
CA VAL A 40 -0.80 -3.99 0.84
C VAL A 40 -0.55 -5.29 1.59
N ASN A 41 -1.33 -6.34 1.29
CA ASN A 41 -1.18 -7.69 1.86
C ASN A 41 -0.93 -8.68 0.71
N GLY A 42 0.32 -9.07 0.48
CA GLY A 42 0.65 -10.01 -0.61
C GLY A 42 2.10 -9.94 -1.06
N ASN A 43 2.47 -10.82 -2.00
CA ASN A 43 3.84 -11.00 -2.50
C ASN A 43 3.97 -10.75 -4.02
N GLY A 44 3.06 -9.94 -4.58
CA GLY A 44 3.07 -9.58 -6.00
C GLY A 44 2.99 -8.07 -6.20
N ASN A 45 3.65 -7.54 -7.24
CA ASN A 45 3.72 -6.10 -7.50
C ASN A 45 2.35 -5.41 -7.59
N PHE A 46 1.29 -6.09 -8.05
CA PHE A 46 -0.03 -5.50 -8.28
C PHE A 46 -1.08 -5.98 -7.26
N THR A 47 -0.72 -5.97 -5.99
CA THR A 47 -1.62 -6.36 -4.90
C THR A 47 -2.65 -5.27 -4.64
N ALA A 48 -3.92 -5.65 -4.49
CA ALA A 48 -5.00 -4.72 -4.16
C ALA A 48 -4.82 -4.17 -2.74
N ALA A 49 -5.06 -2.88 -2.58
CA ALA A 49 -4.77 -2.17 -1.34
C ALA A 49 -6.07 -1.60 -0.74
N HIS A 50 -6.34 -1.89 0.53
CA HIS A 50 -7.57 -1.44 1.19
C HIS A 50 -7.41 -0.01 1.71
N ASP A 51 -8.34 0.88 1.34
CA ASP A 51 -8.40 2.26 1.87
C ASP A 51 -8.93 2.23 3.30
N VAL A 52 -8.08 2.47 4.30
CA VAL A 52 -8.47 2.40 5.72
C VAL A 52 -9.51 3.45 6.14
N ALA A 53 -9.68 4.53 5.36
CA ALA A 53 -10.67 5.56 5.63
C ALA A 53 -12.05 5.24 5.03
N SER A 54 -12.19 4.15 4.26
CA SER A 54 -13.48 3.75 3.68
C SER A 54 -13.60 2.24 3.44
N ASN A 55 -14.68 1.79 2.80
CA ASN A 55 -14.80 0.39 2.37
C ASN A 55 -14.30 0.18 0.93
N ALA A 56 -13.55 1.15 0.39
CA ALA A 56 -13.01 1.06 -0.96
C ALA A 56 -11.71 0.23 -0.98
N THR A 57 -11.40 -0.29 -2.16
CA THR A 57 -10.15 -0.97 -2.47
C THR A 57 -9.53 -0.31 -3.69
N PHE A 58 -8.27 0.09 -3.58
CA PHE A 58 -7.46 0.56 -4.69
C PHE A 58 -6.85 -0.63 -5.43
N ILE A 59 -7.07 -0.69 -6.73
CA ILE A 59 -6.54 -1.74 -7.62
C ILE A 59 -5.44 -1.12 -8.49
N PRO A 60 -4.16 -1.38 -8.20
CA PRO A 60 -3.06 -0.87 -9.03
C PRO A 60 -3.03 -1.56 -10.39
N THR A 61 -2.74 -0.77 -11.42
CA THR A 61 -2.64 -1.20 -12.82
C THR A 61 -1.29 -0.88 -13.45
N ALA A 62 -0.60 0.15 -12.98
CA ALA A 62 0.80 0.43 -13.32
C ALA A 62 1.50 1.14 -12.16
N PHE A 63 2.81 0.94 -12.07
CA PHE A 63 3.71 1.69 -11.21
C PHE A 63 4.69 2.46 -12.11
N GLY A 64 4.90 3.73 -11.79
CA GLY A 64 5.97 4.52 -12.40
C GLY A 64 7.35 4.06 -11.93
N PRO A 65 8.41 4.80 -12.30
CA PRO A 65 9.73 4.56 -11.73
C PRO A 65 9.65 4.66 -10.20
N PHE A 66 10.29 3.72 -9.52
CA PHE A 66 10.46 3.75 -8.07
C PHE A 66 11.87 4.22 -7.74
N HIS A 67 11.99 5.02 -6.68
CA HIS A 67 13.27 5.46 -6.14
C HIS A 67 13.35 5.10 -4.65
N GLY A 68 14.44 4.44 -4.27
CA GLY A 68 14.70 4.02 -2.90
C GLY A 68 16.07 4.49 -2.44
N VAL A 69 16.12 5.09 -1.26
CA VAL A 69 17.35 5.61 -0.63
C VAL A 69 17.49 5.01 0.76
N VAL A 70 18.64 4.42 1.06
CA VAL A 70 19.00 3.97 2.42
C VAL A 70 20.03 4.92 2.99
N THR A 71 19.72 5.45 4.18
CA THR A 71 20.59 6.34 4.95
C THR A 71 21.01 5.70 6.28
N ASP A 72 22.22 6.00 6.72
CA ASP A 72 22.69 5.64 8.06
C ASP A 72 22.20 6.62 9.14
N GLU A 73 22.51 6.32 10.41
CA GLU A 73 22.15 7.17 11.55
C GLU A 73 22.75 8.60 11.46
N GLY A 74 23.82 8.78 10.69
CA GLY A 74 24.44 10.08 10.42
C GLY A 74 23.78 10.84 9.26
N GLY A 75 22.77 10.26 8.59
CA GLY A 75 22.12 10.80 7.41
C GLY A 75 22.94 10.62 6.11
N THR A 76 23.98 9.79 6.12
CA THR A 76 24.77 9.47 4.93
C THR A 76 24.03 8.46 4.08
N VAL A 77 23.89 8.73 2.79
CA VAL A 77 23.34 7.76 1.83
C VAL A 77 24.34 6.63 1.62
N ILE A 78 23.95 5.41 1.99
CA ILE A 78 24.77 4.21 1.87
C ILE A 78 24.33 3.30 0.72
N ALA A 79 23.08 3.43 0.28
CA ALA A 79 22.57 2.74 -0.90
C ALA A 79 21.46 3.56 -1.55
N GLU A 80 21.38 3.45 -2.87
CA GLU A 80 20.35 4.09 -3.70
C GLU A 80 20.00 3.13 -4.83
N PHE A 81 18.71 3.00 -5.14
CA PHE A 81 18.25 2.15 -6.22
C PHE A 81 17.03 2.74 -6.92
N THR A 82 16.92 2.42 -8.19
CA THR A 82 15.80 2.81 -9.05
C THR A 82 15.25 1.59 -9.75
N ASP A 83 13.95 1.38 -9.67
CA ASP A 83 13.27 0.38 -10.49
C ASP A 83 12.54 1.05 -11.65
N PRO A 84 12.59 0.48 -12.86
CA PRO A 84 11.89 1.02 -14.01
C PRO A 84 10.37 0.90 -13.86
N ALA A 85 9.63 1.75 -14.56
CA ALA A 85 8.17 1.68 -14.60
C ALA A 85 7.68 0.32 -15.12
N ILE A 86 6.63 -0.19 -14.48
CA ILE A 86 5.99 -1.45 -14.85
C ILE A 86 4.48 -1.28 -14.98
N ALA A 87 3.88 -1.95 -15.97
CA ALA A 87 2.44 -1.95 -16.16
C ALA A 87 1.91 -3.37 -16.25
N LYS A 88 0.73 -3.61 -15.66
CA LYS A 88 0.02 -4.87 -15.79
C LYS A 88 -0.46 -4.98 -17.24
N GLY A 89 0.19 -5.82 -18.05
CA GLY A 89 0.18 -5.74 -19.52
C GLY A 89 -1.16 -5.43 -20.21
N ASN A 90 -2.27 -6.08 -19.83
CA ASN A 90 -3.58 -5.85 -20.44
C ASN A 90 -4.39 -4.69 -19.80
N SER A 91 -3.78 -3.91 -18.91
CA SER A 91 -4.37 -2.77 -18.20
C SER A 91 -3.99 -1.43 -18.85
N THR A 92 -3.41 -1.44 -20.05
CA THR A 92 -3.04 -0.26 -20.84
C THR A 92 -4.22 0.61 -21.27
N LYS A 93 -5.46 0.12 -21.10
CA LYS A 93 -6.67 0.90 -21.37
C LYS A 93 -7.02 1.76 -20.17
N THR A 94 -6.94 3.07 -20.33
CA THR A 94 -7.45 4.05 -19.38
C THR A 94 -8.94 3.80 -19.12
N ARG A 95 -9.31 3.66 -17.85
CA ARG A 95 -10.71 3.60 -17.42
C ARG A 95 -11.15 5.01 -17.04
N MET A 96 -12.44 5.33 -17.16
CA MET A 96 -12.96 6.63 -16.69
C MET A 96 -12.69 6.85 -15.19
N THR A 97 -12.53 5.77 -14.43
CA THR A 97 -12.24 5.77 -12.99
C THR A 97 -10.74 5.61 -12.70
N SER A 98 -9.87 5.77 -13.71
CA SER A 98 -8.42 5.69 -13.50
C SER A 98 -7.94 6.91 -12.71
N ILE A 99 -7.17 6.66 -11.66
CA ILE A 99 -6.58 7.66 -10.77
C ILE A 99 -5.07 7.39 -10.72
N SER A 100 -4.28 8.46 -10.78
CA SER A 100 -2.83 8.43 -10.56
C SER A 100 -2.52 9.04 -9.20
N CYS A 101 -1.57 8.43 -8.50
CA CYS A 101 -1.17 8.79 -7.15
C CYS A 101 0.34 8.66 -6.99
N THR A 102 0.93 9.53 -6.18
CA THR A 102 2.30 9.39 -5.69
C THR A 102 2.28 8.75 -4.31
N TYR A 103 3.31 7.99 -3.97
CA TYR A 103 3.51 7.46 -2.64
C TYR A 103 4.93 7.70 -2.16
N SER A 104 5.07 7.88 -0.85
CA SER A 104 6.35 7.97 -0.17
C SER A 104 6.24 7.30 1.19
N PHE A 105 7.23 6.54 1.60
CA PHE A 105 7.25 5.89 2.91
C PHE A 105 8.66 5.81 3.47
N ASP A 106 8.74 5.78 4.80
CA ASP A 106 9.98 5.64 5.54
C ASP A 106 9.91 4.38 6.40
N GLU A 107 10.92 3.52 6.31
CA GLU A 107 11.11 2.37 7.20
C GLU A 107 12.46 2.44 7.89
N THR A 108 12.46 2.23 9.20
CA THR A 108 13.71 2.11 9.97
C THR A 108 13.96 0.66 10.32
N PHE A 109 15.16 0.17 10.06
CA PHE A 109 15.58 -1.18 10.44
C PHE A 109 16.98 -1.16 11.03
N THR A 110 17.30 -2.18 11.82
CA THR A 110 18.63 -2.31 12.44
C THR A 110 19.42 -3.41 11.75
N ASP A 111 20.56 -3.04 11.20
CA ASP A 111 21.52 -3.96 10.63
C ASP A 111 22.65 -4.24 11.65
N PRO A 112 23.05 -5.51 11.87
CA PRO A 112 24.05 -5.87 12.86
C PRO A 112 25.47 -5.34 12.55
N GLU A 113 25.77 -4.97 11.31
CA GLU A 113 27.07 -4.42 10.90
C GLU A 113 27.05 -2.89 10.79
N LEU A 114 25.94 -2.32 10.32
CA LEU A 114 25.82 -0.89 9.98
C LEU A 114 25.03 -0.06 11.01
N GLY A 115 24.37 -0.69 11.98
CA GLY A 115 23.57 0.00 13.00
C GLY A 115 22.15 0.33 12.53
N VAL A 116 21.58 1.44 13.01
CA VAL A 116 20.22 1.85 12.61
C VAL A 116 20.26 2.50 11.24
N LEU A 117 19.45 1.99 10.32
CA LEU A 117 19.31 2.45 8.96
C LEU A 117 17.88 2.95 8.72
N THR A 118 17.75 3.99 7.89
CA THR A 118 16.47 4.53 7.44
C THR A 118 16.36 4.36 5.94
N PHE A 119 15.33 3.66 5.49
CA PHE A 119 14.94 3.54 4.10
C PHE A 119 13.84 4.53 3.78
N HIS A 120 14.05 5.36 2.76
CA HIS A 120 13.04 6.22 2.16
C HIS A 120 12.71 5.69 0.76
N GLY A 121 11.44 5.39 0.50
CA GLY A 121 10.97 4.93 -0.80
C GLY A 121 9.90 5.84 -1.37
N GLU A 122 10.02 6.24 -2.63
CA GLU A 122 9.03 7.06 -3.34
C GLU A 122 8.73 6.54 -4.75
N GLY A 123 7.53 6.83 -5.26
CA GLY A 123 7.16 6.50 -6.62
C GLY A 123 5.73 6.87 -6.99
N ASP A 124 5.37 6.52 -8.22
CA ASP A 124 4.03 6.74 -8.77
C ASP A 124 3.26 5.42 -8.92
N VAL A 125 1.96 5.47 -8.72
CA VAL A 125 1.03 4.37 -8.97
C VAL A 125 -0.21 4.86 -9.68
N SER A 126 -0.68 4.10 -10.66
CA SER A 126 -1.96 4.34 -11.33
C SER A 126 -2.86 3.14 -11.21
N GLY A 127 -4.15 3.39 -10.95
CA GLY A 127 -5.12 2.35 -10.66
C GLY A 127 -6.53 2.87 -10.71
N PHE A 128 -7.45 2.17 -10.07
CA PHE A 128 -8.84 2.60 -9.88
C PHE A 128 -9.36 2.08 -8.54
N THR A 129 -10.36 2.75 -7.98
CA THR A 129 -11.01 2.30 -6.74
C THR A 129 -12.26 1.49 -7.02
N THR A 130 -12.55 0.50 -6.16
CA THR A 130 -13.81 -0.25 -6.15
C THR A 130 -14.42 -0.25 -4.75
N PRO A 131 -15.71 0.08 -4.56
CA PRO A 131 -16.62 0.65 -5.56
C PRO A 131 -16.08 1.96 -6.15
N ALA A 132 -16.45 2.26 -7.40
CA ALA A 132 -16.10 3.54 -8.01
C ALA A 132 -16.78 4.68 -7.23
N ARG A 133 -16.04 5.75 -6.97
CA ARG A 133 -16.59 6.99 -6.39
C ARG A 133 -17.03 7.94 -7.50
#